data_AF-A0A2S8F9F2-F1
#
_entry.id   AF-A0A2S8F9F2-F1
#
_cell.length_a   1.000
_cell.length_b   1.000
_cell.length_c   1.000
_cell.angle_alpha   90.00
_cell.angle_beta   90.00
_cell.angle_gamma   90.00
#
_symmetry.space_group_name_H-M   'P 1'
#
loop_
_entity.id
_entity.type
_entity.pdbx_description
1 polymer ?
#
loop_
_entity_poly.entity_id
_entity_poly.type
_entity_poly.pdbx_seq_one_letter_code
_entity_poly.pdbx_strand_id
1 'polypeptide(L)' 'MARFAIIEVNDSLTIAQVTPGQLPEDTARQERGALVDPCIYRSYDQACEVLHGMQRRDAERLGEHASLV' A
#
# COMPACT_ATOMS: atom_id res chain seq x y z
N MET A 1 2.96 -7.62 -18.90
CA MET A 1 1.82 -7.17 -18.06
C MET A 1 2.40 -6.54 -16.82
N ALA A 2 2.01 -5.30 -16.51
CA ALA A 2 2.44 -4.63 -15.28
C ALA A 2 1.79 -5.29 -14.06
N ARG A 3 2.48 -5.26 -12.92
CA ARG A 3 2.00 -5.73 -11.62
C ARG A 3 2.16 -4.59 -10.64
N PHE A 4 1.30 -4.51 -9.64
CA PHE A 4 1.31 -3.43 -8.66
C PHE A 4 1.27 -4.00 -7.25
N ALA A 5 1.88 -3.31 -6.30
CA ALA A 5 1.87 -3.64 -4.89
C ALA A 5 1.56 -2.36 -4.09
N ILE A 6 0.92 -2.54 -2.93
CA ILE A 6 0.72 -1.45 -1.99
C ILE A 6 1.87 -1.47 -0.99
N ILE A 7 2.58 -0.35 -0.92
CA ILE A 7 3.73 -0.17 -0.04
C ILE A 7 3.49 1.05 0.85
N GLU A 8 4.21 1.13 1.96
CA GLU A 8 4.26 2.29 2.82
C GLU A 8 5.60 2.98 2.68
N VAL A 9 5.58 4.28 2.40
CA VAL A 9 6.77 5.13 2.27
C VAL A 9 6.54 6.38 3.11
N ASN A 10 7.41 6.68 4.06
CA ASN A 10 7.28 7.82 4.97
C ASN A 10 5.89 7.91 5.64
N ASP A 11 5.45 6.81 6.26
CA ASP A 11 4.15 6.72 6.95
C ASP A 11 2.93 7.00 6.03
N SER A 12 3.11 6.83 4.72
CA SER A 12 2.06 7.05 3.72
C SER A 12 1.94 5.84 2.81
N LEU A 13 0.72 5.30 2.70
CA LEU A 13 0.40 4.21 1.80
C LEU A 13 0.39 4.69 0.34
N THR A 14 1.07 3.97 -0.54
CA THR A 14 1.16 4.26 -1.97
C THR A 14 1.20 2.98 -2.81
N ILE A 15 1.03 3.13 -4.12
CA ILE A 15 1.08 2.02 -5.09
C ILE A 15 2.41 2.09 -5.83
N ALA A 16 3.16 0.99 -5.79
CA ALA A 16 4.38 0.83 -6.57
C ALA A 16 4.18 -0.19 -7.69
N GLN A 17 4.80 0.08 -8.85
CA GLN A 17 4.85 -0.87 -9.95
C GLN A 17 5.93 -1.91 -9.66
N VAL A 18 5.55 -3.19 -9.65
CA VAL A 18 6.46 -4.31 -9.45
C VAL A 18 7.12 -4.67 -10.78
N THR A 19 8.45 -4.58 -10.81
CA THR A 19 9.25 -4.99 -11.96
C THR A 19 9.04 -6.49 -12.24
N PRO A 20 8.83 -6.92 -13.50
CA PRO A 20 8.71 -8.33 -13.82
C PRO A 20 9.90 -9.15 -13.33
N GLY A 21 9.64 -10.23 -12.60
CA GLY A 21 10.68 -11.08 -12.00
C GLY A 21 11.19 -10.60 -10.65
N GLN A 22 10.77 -9.43 -10.18
CA GLN A 22 11.08 -8.90 -8.85
C GLN A 22 9.96 -9.24 -7.86
N LEU A 23 10.33 -9.36 -6.59
CA LEU A 23 9.37 -9.51 -5.49
C LEU A 23 8.79 -8.13 -5.07
N PRO A 24 7.54 -8.08 -4.58
CA PRO A 24 6.96 -6.85 -4.04
C PRO A 24 7.78 -6.26 -2.89
N GLU A 25 8.36 -7.11 -2.04
CA GLU A 25 9.22 -6.70 -0.91
C GLU A 25 10.46 -5.96 -1.39
N ASP A 26 11.08 -6.44 -2.47
CA ASP A 26 12.25 -5.78 -3.05
C ASP A 26 11.88 -4.45 -3.70
N THR A 27 10.67 -4.37 -4.28
CA THR A 27 10.12 -3.11 -4.81
C THR A 27 9.91 -2.10 -3.70
N ALA A 28 9.32 -2.51 -2.57
CA ALA A 28 9.18 -1.65 -1.39
C ALA A 28 10.54 -1.17 -0.87
N ARG A 29 11.54 -2.06 -0.78
CA ARG A 29 12.90 -1.70 -0.35
C ARG A 29 13.57 -0.69 -1.29
N GLN A 30 13.36 -0.81 -2.61
CA GLN A 30 13.89 0.15 -3.58
C GLN A 30 13.31 1.55 -3.39
N GLU A 31 12.01 1.63 -3.09
CA GLU A 31 11.29 2.87 -2.78
C GLU A 31 11.56 3.38 -1.35
N ARG A 32 12.50 2.75 -0.61
CA ARG A 32 12.80 3.04 0.81
C ARG A 32 11.56 2.91 1.72
N GLY A 33 10.65 2.03 1.34
CA GLY A 33 9.43 1.74 2.06
C GLY A 33 9.37 0.32 2.61
N ALA A 34 8.19 -0.05 3.09
CA ALA A 34 7.84 -1.38 3.55
C ALA A 34 6.66 -1.94 2.75
N LEU A 35 6.67 -3.25 2.49
CA LEU A 35 5.51 -3.92 1.93
C LEU A 35 4.47 -4.10 3.04
N VAL A 36 3.32 -3.46 2.90
CA VAL A 36 2.22 -3.56 3.88
C VAL A 36 1.16 -4.57 3.48
N ASP A 37 1.13 -4.93 2.20
CA ASP A 37 0.17 -5.84 1.65
C ASP A 37 0.89 -6.90 0.80
N PRO A 38 0.78 -8.19 1.14
CA PRO A 38 1.41 -9.26 0.38
C PRO A 38 0.74 -9.51 -0.99
N CYS A 39 -0.40 -8.87 -1.28
CA CYS A 39 -1.09 -9.04 -2.55
C CYS A 39 -0.38 -8.34 -3.72
N ILE A 40 -0.46 -8.97 -4.89
CA ILE A 40 0.02 -8.40 -6.15
C ILE A 40 -1.17 -8.17 -7.07
N TYR A 41 -1.37 -6.93 -7.47
CA TYR A 41 -2.47 -6.47 -8.29
C TYR A 41 -2.13 -6.52 -9.77
N ARG A 42 -3.13 -6.85 -10.60
CA ARG A 42 -2.96 -6.95 -12.07
C ARG A 42 -3.19 -5.63 -12.79
N SER A 43 -3.82 -4.66 -12.13
CA SER A 43 -4.07 -3.32 -12.64
C SER A 43 -3.91 -2.28 -11.53
N TYR A 44 -3.67 -1.04 -11.94
CA TYR A 44 -3.57 0.09 -11.02
C TYR A 44 -4.90 0.36 -10.31
N ASP A 45 -6.02 0.31 -11.05
CA ASP A 45 -7.37 0.47 -10.47
C ASP A 45 -7.65 -0.52 -9.33
N GLN A 46 -7.26 -1.78 -9.49
CA GLN A 46 -7.45 -2.79 -8.45
C GLN A 46 -6.64 -2.45 -7.18
N ALA A 47 -5.41 -1.95 -7.35
CA ALA A 47 -4.60 -1.51 -6.23
C ALA A 47 -5.19 -0.24 -5.57
N CYS A 48 -5.75 0.69 -6.34
CA CYS A 48 -6.42 1.89 -5.83
C CYS A 48 -7.62 1.56 -4.95
N GLU A 49 -8.47 0.62 -5.37
CA GLU A 49 -9.62 0.19 -4.58
C GLU A 49 -9.19 -0.32 -3.20
N VAL A 50 -8.14 -1.14 -3.16
CA VAL A 50 -7.63 -1.68 -1.90
C VAL A 50 -6.91 -0.59 -1.07
N LEU A 51 -6.11 0.27 -1.70
CA LEU A 51 -5.45 1.40 -1.04
C LEU A 51 -6.47 2.30 -0.35
N HIS A 52 -7.53 2.70 -1.05
CA HIS A 52 -8.60 3.51 -0.45
C HIS A 52 -9.28 2.79 0.72
N GLY A 53 -9.51 1.48 0.60
CA GLY A 53 -10.03 0.66 1.70
C GLY A 53 -9.07 0.60 2.90
N MET A 54 -7.76 0.56 2.68
CA MET A 54 -6.75 0.61 3.74
C MET A 54 -6.73 1.98 4.42
N GLN A 55 -6.67 3.06 3.65
CA GLN A 55 -6.65 4.43 4.17
C GLN A 55 -7.91 4.76 4.98
N ARG A 56 -9.09 4.30 4.55
CA ARG A 56 -10.33 4.46 5.32
C ARG A 56 -10.25 3.78 6.67
N ARG A 57 -9.80 2.52 6.71
CA ARG A 57 -9.64 1.77 7.97
C ARG A 57 -8.59 2.38 8.89
N ASP A 58 -7.54 2.95 8.31
CA ASP A 58 -6.50 3.65 9.06
C ASP A 58 -7.03 4.96 9.66
N ALA A 59 -7.78 5.73 8.87
CA ALA A 59 -8.48 6.93 9.34
C ALA A 59 -9.53 6.63 10.41
N GLU A 60 -10.25 5.50 10.32
CA GLU A 60 -11.18 5.04 11.35
C GLU A 60 -10.43 4.75 12.65
N ARG A 61 -9.31 4.00 12.61
CA ARG A 61 -8.48 3.74 13.80
C ARG A 61 -7.94 5.01 14.44
N LEU A 62 -7.45 5.96 13.64
CA LEU A 62 -6.94 7.24 14.14
C LEU A 62 -8.06 8.13 14.68
N GLY A 63 -9.24 8.10 14.07
CA GLY A 63 -10.44 8.81 14.52
C GLY A 63 -11.01 8.27 15.83
N GLU A 64 -10.95 6.95 16.06
CA GLU A 64 -11.33 6.33 17.33
C GLU A 64 -10.45 6.78 18.51
N HIS A 65 -9.20 7.17 18.26
CA HIS A 65 -8.30 7.72 19.28
C HIS A 65 -8.51 9.22 19.59
N ALA A 66 -9.22 9.96 18.73
CA ALA A 66 -9.46 11.39 18.91
C ALA A 66 -10.73 11.72 19.73
N SER A 67 -11.55 10.72 20.07
CA SER A 67 -12.84 10.90 20.74
C SER A 67 -12.80 10.55 22.24
N LEU A 68 -11.68 10.83 22.91
CA LEU A 68 -11.55 10.65 24.36
C LEU A 68 -10.73 11.78 25.02
N VAL A 69 -11.20 13.02 24.88
CA VAL A 69 -10.82 14.15 25.75
C VAL A 69 -11.94 15.17 25.83
#